data_AF-A0A956J3N0-F1
#
_entry.id   AF-A0A956J3N0-F1
#
_cell.length_a   1.000
_cell.length_b   1.000
_cell.length_c   1.000
_cell.angle_alpha   90.00
_cell.angle_beta   90.00
_cell.angle_gamma   90.00
#
_symmetry.space_group_name_H-M   'P 1'
#
loop_
_entity.id
_entity.type
_entity.pdbx_description
1 polymer ?
#
loop_
_entity_poly.entity_id
_entity_poly.type
_entity_poly.pdbx_seq_one_letter_code
_entity_poly.pdbx_strand_id
1 'polypeptide(L)'
;MATGSLFAGLVTGSLLMVACGNTPPAETPTPTPTPPTPSVTDEAPPALVNRAALPEPGPAPEWGPPEVTELPLSNGAKLWYLKMGSTPLVSVQLVLPNGASSDPVGKEGLTQITTDMLDEGAGKLDALALSEEL
;
A
#
# COMPACT_ATOMS: atom_id res chain seq x y z
N MET A 1 -36.65 3.40 33.64
CA MET A 1 -36.88 4.35 34.75
C MET A 1 -35.49 4.76 35.22
N ALA A 2 -34.96 5.97 35.07
CA ALA A 2 -35.53 7.28 34.83
C ALA A 2 -34.50 8.20 34.10
N THR A 3 -35.00 9.08 33.23
CA THR A 3 -34.66 10.52 33.05
C THR A 3 -33.19 10.95 33.03
N GLY A 4 -32.64 11.52 31.95
CA GLY A 4 -32.82 12.93 31.51
C GLY A 4 -31.71 13.81 32.12
N SER A 5 -31.14 14.88 31.55
CA SER A 5 -31.39 15.67 30.35
C SER A 5 -30.17 16.61 30.15
N LEU A 6 -29.95 17.05 28.91
CA LEU A 6 -29.54 18.42 28.52
C LEU A 6 -28.33 19.09 29.21
N PHE A 7 -27.22 19.20 28.47
CA PHE A 7 -26.45 20.45 28.43
C PHE A 7 -26.13 20.81 26.98
N ALA A 8 -26.91 21.76 26.47
CA ALA A 8 -26.61 22.53 25.28
C ALA A 8 -25.51 23.54 25.62
N GLY A 9 -24.39 23.46 24.92
CA GLY A 9 -23.26 24.38 25.04
C GLY A 9 -22.79 24.79 23.65
N LEU A 10 -23.51 25.74 23.06
CA LEU A 10 -23.15 26.45 21.85
C LEU A 10 -21.89 27.29 22.12
N VAL A 11 -20.74 26.90 21.57
CA VAL A 11 -19.57 27.80 21.48
C VAL A 11 -19.35 28.14 20.01
N THR A 12 -19.72 29.38 19.75
CA THR A 12 -19.68 30.16 18.52
C THR A 12 -18.25 30.43 18.06
N GLY A 13 -18.00 30.31 16.74
CA GLY A 13 -17.00 31.05 15.96
C GLY A 13 -15.53 30.70 16.22
N SER A 14 -14.63 30.54 15.25
CA SER A 14 -14.59 31.06 13.89
C SER A 14 -13.69 30.17 13.04
N LEU A 15 -14.23 29.70 11.90
CA LEU A 15 -13.49 29.08 10.83
C LEU A 15 -12.84 30.19 9.99
N LEU A 16 -11.56 30.49 10.23
CA LEU A 16 -10.77 31.32 9.32
C LEU A 16 -10.21 30.43 8.19
N MET A 17 -11.00 30.31 7.12
CA MET A 17 -10.49 29.92 5.80
C MET A 17 -9.64 31.07 5.27
N VAL A 18 -8.31 30.97 5.43
CA VAL A 18 -7.38 31.82 4.67
C VAL A 18 -7.22 31.20 3.29
N ALA A 19 -8.05 31.69 2.37
CA ALA A 19 -7.89 31.46 0.94
C ALA A 19 -6.78 32.38 0.42
N CYS A 20 -5.55 31.87 0.27
CA CYS A 20 -4.54 32.51 -0.57
C CYS A 20 -4.83 32.14 -2.03
N GLY A 21 -5.68 32.94 -2.68
CA GLY A 21 -5.81 32.93 -4.11
C GLY A 21 -4.51 33.46 -4.74
N ASN A 22 -3.74 32.57 -5.36
CA ASN A 22 -2.67 32.95 -6.27
C ASN A 22 -3.16 32.70 -7.70
N THR A 23 -3.85 33.69 -8.28
CA THR A 23 -4.28 33.65 -9.68
C THR A 23 -3.09 33.99 -10.56
N PRO A 24 -2.59 33.08 -11.42
CA PRO A 24 -1.59 33.43 -12.42
C PRO A 24 -2.17 34.44 -13.42
N PRO A 25 -1.37 35.34 -14.00
CA PRO A 25 -1.84 36.21 -15.08
C PRO A 25 -2.42 35.39 -16.21
N ALA A 26 -3.56 35.82 -16.75
CA ALA A 26 -4.13 35.24 -17.96
C ALA A 26 -3.12 35.42 -19.11
N GLU A 27 -2.44 34.34 -19.49
CA GLU A 27 -1.70 34.30 -20.75
C GLU A 27 -2.69 34.35 -21.90
N THR A 28 -2.54 35.38 -22.74
CA THR A 28 -3.19 35.48 -24.05
C THR A 28 -2.80 34.25 -24.88
N PRO A 29 -3.75 33.43 -25.38
CA PRO A 29 -3.39 32.36 -26.30
C PRO A 29 -2.92 33.00 -27.60
N THR A 30 -1.61 33.00 -27.82
CA THR A 30 -1.00 33.22 -29.13
C THR A 30 -1.52 32.11 -30.05
N PRO A 31 -1.99 32.40 -31.28
CA PRO A 31 -2.45 31.36 -32.18
C PRO A 31 -1.25 30.47 -32.56
N THR A 32 -1.20 29.28 -31.96
CA THR A 32 -0.30 28.21 -32.36
C THR A 32 -0.51 27.90 -33.84
N PRO A 33 0.54 27.80 -34.68
CA PRO A 33 0.38 27.36 -36.05
C PRO A 33 -0.18 25.94 -36.06
N THR A 34 -1.30 25.75 -36.75
CA THR A 34 -1.96 24.45 -36.91
C THR A 34 -0.96 23.41 -37.41
N PRO A 35 -0.68 22.33 -36.66
CA PRO A 35 0.12 21.23 -37.20
C PRO A 35 -0.58 20.66 -38.43
N PRO A 36 0.15 20.25 -39.49
CA PRO A 36 -0.46 19.62 -40.64
C PRO A 36 -1.23 18.38 -40.16
N THR A 37 -2.53 18.37 -40.42
CA THR A 37 -3.40 17.23 -40.15
C THR A 37 -2.76 15.98 -40.77
N PRO A 38 -2.42 14.94 -40.00
CA PRO A 38 -2.03 13.68 -40.60
C PRO A 38 -3.22 13.17 -41.39
N SER A 39 -3.04 13.04 -42.71
CA SER A 39 -4.02 12.40 -43.59
C SER A 39 -4.17 10.96 -43.14
N VAL A 40 -5.22 10.69 -42.36
CA VAL A 40 -5.66 9.33 -42.08
C VAL A 40 -6.20 8.77 -43.39
N THR A 41 -5.47 7.83 -43.98
CA THR A 41 -5.99 6.96 -45.03
C THR A 41 -7.25 6.30 -44.48
N ASP A 42 -8.37 6.52 -45.16
CA ASP A 42 -9.71 6.08 -44.77
C ASP A 42 -9.79 4.53 -44.77
N GLU A 43 -9.39 3.93 -43.65
CA GLU A 43 -9.81 2.58 -43.30
C GLU A 43 -11.21 2.69 -42.72
N ALA A 44 -12.16 1.90 -43.26
CA ALA A 44 -13.57 1.96 -42.90
C ALA A 44 -13.75 2.03 -41.37
N PRO A 45 -14.55 2.99 -40.86
CA PRO A 45 -14.65 3.21 -39.42
C PRO A 45 -15.05 1.89 -38.75
N PRO A 46 -14.35 1.49 -37.66
CA PRO A 46 -14.76 0.31 -36.92
C PRO A 46 -16.23 0.47 -36.55
N ALA A 47 -17.00 -0.61 -36.74
CA ALA A 47 -18.44 -0.61 -36.52
C ALA A 47 -18.79 0.15 -35.22
N LEU A 48 -19.74 1.09 -35.31
CA LEU A 48 -20.12 1.95 -34.20
C LEU A 48 -20.52 1.12 -32.98
N VAL A 49 -19.63 1.05 -31.98
CA VAL A 49 -19.91 0.37 -30.71
C VAL A 49 -21.01 1.14 -29.99
N ASN A 50 -22.15 0.49 -29.76
CA ASN A 50 -23.28 1.08 -29.06
C ASN A 50 -22.95 1.25 -27.57
N ARG A 51 -22.86 2.50 -27.12
CA ARG A 51 -22.52 2.89 -25.74
C ARG A 51 -23.74 3.23 -24.87
N ALA A 52 -24.96 3.02 -25.38
CA ALA A 52 -26.19 3.34 -24.67
C ALA A 52 -26.61 2.26 -23.67
N ALA A 53 -26.15 1.02 -23.85
CA ALA A 53 -26.40 -0.08 -22.93
C ALA A 53 -25.10 -0.45 -22.19
N LEU A 54 -25.21 -0.66 -20.87
CA LEU A 54 -24.10 -1.23 -20.11
C LEU A 54 -23.91 -2.70 -20.52
N PRO A 55 -22.67 -3.17 -20.69
CA PRO A 55 -22.42 -4.59 -20.86
C PRO A 55 -22.79 -5.34 -19.58
N GLU A 56 -23.29 -6.56 -19.74
CA GLU A 56 -23.51 -7.45 -18.61
C GLU A 56 -22.18 -7.74 -17.90
N PRO A 57 -22.14 -7.75 -16.55
CA PRO A 57 -20.95 -8.13 -15.81
C PRO A 57 -20.46 -9.52 -16.20
N GLY A 58 -19.15 -9.67 -16.32
CA GLY A 58 -18.53 -10.99 -16.45
C GLY A 58 -18.75 -11.85 -15.20
N PRO A 59 -18.50 -13.16 -15.29
CA PRO A 59 -18.54 -14.05 -14.14
C PRO A 59 -17.56 -13.57 -13.06
N ALA A 60 -17.93 -13.77 -11.79
CA ALA A 60 -17.03 -13.47 -10.68
C ALA A 60 -15.77 -14.34 -10.78
N PRO A 61 -14.57 -13.79 -10.52
CA PRO A 61 -13.36 -14.59 -10.49
C PRO A 61 -13.43 -15.59 -9.34
N GLU A 62 -12.97 -16.81 -9.59
CA GLU A 62 -12.77 -17.79 -8.53
C GLU A 62 -11.54 -17.40 -7.71
N TRP A 63 -11.72 -17.27 -6.39
CA TRP A 63 -10.62 -17.06 -5.45
C TRP A 63 -10.58 -18.21 -4.46
N GLY A 64 -9.37 -18.69 -4.18
CA GLY A 64 -9.09 -19.65 -3.12
C GLY A 64 -7.79 -19.29 -2.43
N PRO A 65 -7.59 -19.75 -1.17
CA PRO A 65 -6.32 -19.56 -0.50
C PRO A 65 -5.19 -20.27 -1.27
N PRO A 66 -3.96 -19.73 -1.24
CA PRO A 66 -2.81 -20.40 -1.84
C PRO A 66 -2.50 -21.70 -1.09
N GLU A 67 -1.96 -22.68 -1.81
CA GLU A 67 -1.44 -23.90 -1.22
C GLU A 67 -0.17 -23.61 -0.41
N VAL A 68 -0.07 -24.20 0.79
CA VAL A 68 1.09 -24.08 1.67
C VAL A 68 1.93 -25.35 1.57
N THR A 69 3.18 -25.22 1.13
CA THR A 69 4.15 -26.32 1.15
C THR A 69 5.08 -26.17 2.35
N GLU A 70 5.16 -27.16 3.24
CA GLU A 70 6.10 -27.20 4.35
C GLU A 70 7.37 -27.99 3.98
N LEU A 71 8.53 -27.36 4.16
CA LEU A 71 9.84 -27.93 3.86
C LEU A 71 10.70 -27.91 5.14
N PRO A 72 11.24 -29.05 5.59
CA PRO A 72 12.21 -29.07 6.68
C PRO A 72 13.59 -28.61 6.18
N LEU A 73 14.26 -27.76 6.95
CA LEU A 73 15.65 -27.38 6.71
C LEU A 73 16.60 -28.28 7.48
N SER A 74 17.85 -28.37 7.02
CA SER A 74 18.89 -29.20 7.65
C SER A 74 19.22 -28.79 9.09
N ASN A 75 18.96 -27.54 9.47
CA ASN A 75 19.15 -27.01 10.83
C ASN A 75 17.94 -27.24 11.75
N GLY A 76 16.88 -27.92 11.27
CA GLY A 76 15.66 -28.18 12.03
C GLY A 76 14.59 -27.08 11.95
N ALA A 77 14.85 -25.97 11.22
CA ALA A 77 13.83 -24.97 10.95
C ALA A 77 12.79 -25.48 9.94
N LYS A 78 11.59 -24.89 9.96
CA LYS A 78 10.52 -25.15 9.00
C LYS A 78 10.36 -23.97 8.06
N LEU A 79 10.32 -24.24 6.76
CA LEU A 79 9.99 -23.24 5.74
C LEU A 79 8.59 -23.52 5.22
N TRP A 80 7.71 -22.53 5.34
CA TRP A 80 6.41 -22.52 4.67
C TRP A 80 6.53 -21.71 3.38
N TYR A 81 6.43 -22.42 2.25
CA TYR A 81 6.48 -21.82 0.92
C TYR A 81 5.07 -21.69 0.34
N LEU A 82 4.70 -20.46 -0.01
CA LEU A 82 3.42 -20.11 -0.62
C LEU A 82 3.70 -19.43 -1.95
N LYS A 83 3.30 -20.04 -3.06
CA LYS A 83 3.47 -19.45 -4.40
C LYS A 83 2.22 -18.72 -4.86
N MET A 84 2.35 -17.42 -5.13
CA MET A 84 1.31 -16.58 -5.74
C MET A 84 1.80 -16.06 -7.10
N GLY A 85 0.94 -16.13 -8.13
CA GLY A 85 1.35 -16.00 -9.54
C GLY A 85 1.06 -14.66 -10.23
N SER A 86 0.46 -13.69 -9.53
CA SER A 86 0.00 -12.44 -10.16
C SER A 86 1.09 -11.36 -10.29
N THR A 87 2.11 -11.39 -9.43
CA THR A 87 3.17 -10.38 -9.39
C THR A 87 4.53 -10.99 -9.06
N PRO A 88 5.65 -10.48 -9.60
CA PRO A 88 7.01 -10.96 -9.30
C PRO A 88 7.52 -10.43 -7.95
N LEU A 89 6.72 -10.53 -6.90
CA LEU A 89 7.07 -10.11 -5.55
C LEU A 89 7.38 -11.32 -4.68
N VAL A 90 8.39 -11.20 -3.84
CA VAL A 90 8.76 -12.21 -2.84
C VAL A 90 8.77 -11.54 -1.48
N SER A 91 8.10 -12.15 -0.50
CA SER A 91 8.11 -11.74 0.90
C SER A 91 8.64 -12.90 1.73
N VAL A 92 9.54 -12.60 2.65
CA VAL A 92 10.11 -13.55 3.59
C VAL A 92 9.78 -13.09 5.00
N GLN A 93 9.32 -14.00 5.84
CA GLN A 93 9.01 -13.74 7.24
C GLN A 93 9.69 -14.79 8.11
N LEU A 94 10.40 -14.34 9.15
CA LEU A 94 10.97 -15.18 10.17
C LEU A 94 10.07 -15.12 11.41
N VAL A 95 9.55 -16.27 11.84
CA VAL A 95 8.71 -16.37 13.04
C VAL A 95 9.48 -17.13 14.12
N LEU A 96 9.68 -16.47 15.26
CA LEU A 96 10.29 -17.07 16.44
C LEU A 96 9.20 -17.46 17.43
N PRO A 97 9.27 -18.64 18.09
CA PRO A 97 8.24 -19.12 19.01
C PRO A 97 8.27 -18.45 20.39
N ASN A 98 8.97 -17.32 20.54
CA ASN A 98 9.17 -16.61 21.79
C ASN A 98 8.77 -15.13 21.64
N GLY A 99 8.36 -14.53 22.75
CA GLY A 99 8.03 -13.11 22.87
C GLY A 99 8.42 -12.59 24.24
N ALA A 100 8.00 -11.37 24.59
CA ALA A 100 8.29 -10.77 25.90
C ALA A 100 7.81 -11.62 27.09
N SER A 101 6.81 -12.51 26.92
CA SER A 101 6.39 -13.46 27.95
C SER A 101 7.45 -14.51 28.30
N SER A 102 8.44 -14.70 27.42
CA SER A 102 9.57 -15.61 27.60
C SER A 102 10.78 -14.90 28.23
N ASP A 103 10.68 -13.62 28.56
CA ASP A 103 11.76 -12.88 29.22
C ASP A 103 12.06 -13.49 30.61
N PRO A 104 13.33 -13.75 30.94
CA PRO A 104 13.69 -14.24 32.27
C PRO A 104 13.34 -13.23 33.37
N VAL A 105 13.10 -13.73 34.58
CA VAL A 105 12.88 -12.88 35.77
C VAL A 105 14.07 -11.96 35.98
N GLY A 106 13.80 -10.65 36.13
CA GLY A 106 14.82 -9.61 36.25
C GLY A 106 15.50 -9.20 34.94
N LYS A 107 14.96 -9.66 33.79
CA LYS A 107 15.39 -9.28 32.43
C LYS A 107 14.18 -8.91 31.57
N GLU A 108 13.18 -8.28 32.17
CA GLU A 108 12.00 -7.81 31.48
C GLU A 108 12.37 -6.82 30.36
N GLY A 109 11.81 -6.99 29.16
CA GLY A 109 12.13 -6.16 28.00
C GLY A 109 13.32 -6.68 27.19
N LEU A 110 13.94 -7.81 27.57
CA LEU A 110 15.05 -8.40 26.82
C LEU A 110 14.63 -8.71 25.38
N THR A 111 13.46 -9.32 25.18
CA THR A 111 12.97 -9.62 23.83
C THR A 111 12.78 -8.35 23.01
N GLN A 112 12.24 -7.28 23.60
CA GLN A 112 12.04 -5.99 22.91
C GLN A 112 13.35 -5.39 22.43
N ILE A 113 14.33 -5.25 23.34
CA ILE A 113 15.66 -4.74 22.99
C ILE A 113 16.30 -5.65 21.94
N THR A 114 16.12 -6.97 22.04
CA THR A 114 16.70 -7.91 21.05
C THR A 114 16.08 -7.71 19.67
N THR A 115 14.76 -7.51 19.59
CA THR A 115 14.07 -7.27 18.30
C THR A 115 14.42 -5.92 17.70
N ASP A 116 14.61 -4.90 18.55
CA ASP A 116 15.02 -3.55 18.12
C ASP A 116 16.45 -3.53 17.55
N MET A 117 17.27 -4.55 17.81
CA MET A 117 18.64 -4.64 17.30
C MET A 117 18.76 -5.49 16.02
N LEU A 118 17.67 -6.06 15.49
CA LEU A 118 17.72 -6.97 14.35
C LEU A 118 18.06 -6.27 13.02
N ASP A 119 17.80 -4.98 12.92
CA ASP A 119 18.09 -4.12 11.76
C ASP A 119 19.34 -3.24 11.96
N GLU A 120 20.02 -3.37 13.11
CA GLU A 120 21.24 -2.62 13.43
C GLU A 120 22.53 -3.27 12.88
N GLY A 121 22.39 -4.29 12.03
CA GLY A 121 23.50 -4.91 11.31
C GLY A 121 23.28 -6.38 10.94
N ALA A 122 24.08 -6.90 10.01
CA ALA A 122 23.99 -8.27 9.55
C ALA A 122 25.36 -8.83 9.13
N GLY A 123 25.93 -9.72 9.96
CA GLY A 123 27.18 -10.41 9.66
C GLY A 123 28.37 -9.45 9.59
N LYS A 124 28.76 -9.06 8.37
CA LYS A 124 29.87 -8.10 8.13
C LYS A 124 29.39 -6.67 7.88
N LEU A 125 28.08 -6.46 7.79
CA LEU A 125 27.47 -5.16 7.57
C LEU A 125 27.12 -4.55 8.93
N ASP A 126 27.57 -3.33 9.19
CA ASP A 126 27.05 -2.50 10.27
C ASP A 126 25.68 -1.89 9.89
N ALA A 127 25.05 -1.16 10.81
CA ALA A 127 23.74 -0.57 10.60
C ALA A 127 23.66 0.32 9.35
N LEU A 128 24.69 1.14 9.12
CA LEU A 128 24.72 2.06 7.98
C LEU A 128 24.89 1.29 6.66
N ALA A 129 25.84 0.37 6.61
CA ALA A 129 26.07 -0.45 5.43
C ALA A 129 24.86 -1.35 5.09
N LEU A 130 24.14 -1.85 6.09
CA LEU A 130 22.91 -2.62 5.87
C LEU A 130 21.79 -1.76 5.29
N SER A 131 21.60 -0.55 5.81
CA SER A 131 20.58 0.39 5.32
C SER A 131 20.86 0.93 3.92
N GLU A 132 22.11 0.95 3.46
CA GLU A 132 22.46 1.37 2.09
C GLU A 132 22.15 0.29 1.04
N GLU A 133 22.15 -0.98 1.42
CA GLU A 133 21.95 -2.12 0.53
C GLU A 133 20.46 -2.49 0.35
N LEU A 134 19.58 -2.07 1.26
CA LEU A 134 18.14 -2.35 1.30
C LEU A 134 17.28 -1.14 0.90
#